data_AF-A0AAN7XVE0-F1
#
_entry.id   AF-A0AAN7XVE0-F1
#
_cell.length_a   1.000
_cell.length_b   1.000
_cell.length_c   1.000
_cell.angle_alpha   90.00
_cell.angle_beta   90.00
_cell.angle_gamma   90.00
#
_symmetry.space_group_name_H-M   'P 1'
#
loop_
_entity.id
_entity.type
_entity.pdbx_description
1 polymer ?
#
loop_
_entity_poly.entity_id
_entity_poly.type
_entity_poly.pdbx_seq_one_letter_code
_entity_poly.pdbx_strand_id
1 'polypeptide(L)'
;MDEHKGHDTVSAAAERKDKQKKFGKNKLRYLKGIQKKEKQLQQLKQKMNALQGSGDAAIDQNEKAFAEIVAMADERRCAIKELIRVQQKAAVSRAEAFVDRLEKDISKLREGEDQLKQLSLTEDHILFLQLLEDPQFICLLCAMDEHKGHDTVAVSAEKCQMQRQLEQTKQKIADRLLHSESKIMELRQAADSIRDAAWEASYDLERLCVERIRTLVRSVEKKRSEMRERIGEAEKSGVDWINICVGQVEREVSELRSREDRLNQLSLTEDPIQFVQGFKALRDPPVSTDSHESPDTLTEFISEQTKKLKNMCNKEKKELLHHPEENLLSKEPSFHEKTLSRMYLLTRYKNTTMERQRY
;
A
#
# COMPACT_ATOMS: atom_id res chain seq x y z
N MET A 1 89.00 0.57 -57.09
CA MET A 1 88.45 -0.80 -57.06
C MET A 1 88.95 -1.41 -55.76
N ASP A 2 88.24 -1.17 -54.66
CA ASP A 2 88.61 -1.68 -53.34
C ASP A 2 87.63 -2.79 -53.00
N GLU A 3 88.14 -4.03 -52.95
CA GLU A 3 87.37 -5.25 -52.73
C GLU A 3 87.13 -5.45 -51.21
N HIS A 4 85.99 -4.96 -50.70
CA HIS A 4 85.55 -5.31 -49.34
C HIS A 4 84.87 -6.69 -49.30
N LYS A 5 85.68 -7.76 -49.19
CA LYS A 5 85.26 -9.16 -48.97
C LYS A 5 85.01 -9.46 -47.47
N GLY A 6 84.01 -8.81 -46.88
CA GLY A 6 83.65 -9.04 -45.47
C GLY A 6 82.16 -8.94 -45.14
N HIS A 7 81.31 -8.60 -46.12
CA HIS A 7 79.89 -8.35 -45.87
C HIS A 7 79.03 -9.35 -46.64
N ASP A 8 78.23 -10.13 -45.91
CA ASP A 8 77.22 -11.01 -46.50
C ASP A 8 76.18 -10.12 -47.17
N THR A 9 76.30 -9.96 -48.50
CA THR A 9 75.53 -8.98 -49.27
C THR A 9 74.41 -9.71 -50.00
N VAL A 10 73.19 -9.63 -49.47
CA VAL A 10 72.01 -10.19 -50.12
C VAL A 10 71.41 -9.18 -51.11
N SER A 11 70.98 -9.65 -52.29
CA SER A 11 70.23 -8.82 -53.24
C SER A 11 68.90 -8.38 -52.64
N ALA A 12 68.48 -7.13 -52.88
CA ALA A 12 67.20 -6.58 -52.43
C ALA A 12 66.01 -7.45 -52.86
N ALA A 13 66.08 -8.12 -54.01
CA ALA A 13 65.05 -9.04 -54.47
C ALA A 13 64.98 -10.33 -53.63
N ALA A 14 66.13 -10.87 -53.21
CA ALA A 14 66.22 -12.04 -52.34
C ALA A 14 65.72 -11.70 -50.93
N GLU A 15 66.11 -10.53 -50.39
CA GLU A 15 65.66 -10.07 -49.08
C GLU A 15 64.15 -9.74 -49.07
N ARG A 16 63.61 -9.14 -50.14
CA ARG A 16 62.16 -8.96 -50.32
C ARG A 16 61.42 -10.29 -50.26
N LYS A 17 61.89 -11.32 -50.99
CA LYS A 17 61.23 -12.63 -51.04
C LYS A 17 61.12 -13.30 -49.66
N ASP A 18 62.17 -13.20 -48.83
CA ASP A 18 62.11 -13.69 -47.44
C ASP A 18 61.16 -12.85 -46.57
N LYS A 19 61.29 -11.52 -46.62
CA LYS A 19 60.45 -10.60 -45.84
C LYS A 19 58.99 -10.66 -46.22
N GLN A 20 58.66 -10.93 -47.48
CA GLN A 20 57.28 -11.03 -47.97
C GLN A 20 56.52 -12.23 -47.36
N LYS A 21 57.21 -13.33 -47.01
CA LYS A 21 56.60 -14.43 -46.25
C LYS A 21 56.28 -14.03 -44.81
N LYS A 22 57.18 -13.29 -44.16
CA LYS A 22 56.99 -12.75 -42.79
C LYS A 22 55.92 -11.64 -42.77
N PHE A 23 55.82 -10.87 -43.85
CA PHE A 23 54.83 -9.83 -44.06
C PHE A 23 53.40 -10.37 -44.03
N GLY A 24 53.11 -11.47 -44.74
CA GLY A 24 51.78 -12.10 -44.70
C GLY A 24 51.37 -12.54 -43.28
N LYS A 25 52.30 -13.11 -42.51
CA LYS A 25 52.07 -13.51 -41.11
C LYS A 25 51.80 -12.30 -40.21
N ASN A 26 52.55 -11.21 -40.38
CA ASN A 26 52.35 -9.97 -39.63
C ASN A 26 50.99 -9.34 -39.96
N LYS A 27 50.61 -9.24 -41.24
CA LYS A 27 49.30 -8.72 -41.67
C LYS A 27 48.15 -9.51 -41.04
N LEU A 28 48.22 -10.85 -41.07
CA LEU A 28 47.21 -11.71 -40.43
C LEU A 28 47.14 -11.50 -38.90
N ARG A 29 48.28 -11.24 -38.24
CA ARG A 29 48.34 -10.92 -36.81
C ARG A 29 47.60 -9.62 -36.49
N TYR A 30 47.77 -8.56 -37.29
CA TYR A 30 47.06 -7.30 -37.11
C TYR A 30 45.56 -7.45 -37.32
N LEU A 31 45.13 -8.12 -38.40
CA LEU A 31 43.72 -8.41 -38.65
C LEU A 31 43.05 -9.15 -37.48
N LYS A 32 43.70 -10.20 -36.97
CA LYS A 32 43.21 -10.94 -35.79
C LYS A 32 43.17 -10.07 -34.53
N GLY A 33 44.15 -9.18 -34.36
CA GLY A 33 44.20 -8.22 -33.26
C GLY A 33 43.04 -7.23 -33.29
N ILE A 34 42.79 -6.62 -34.45
CA ILE A 34 41.67 -5.69 -34.69
C ILE A 34 40.35 -6.40 -34.37
N GLN A 35 40.12 -7.57 -34.96
CA GLN A 35 38.89 -8.34 -34.72
C GLN A 35 38.68 -8.70 -33.24
N LYS A 36 39.76 -9.08 -32.53
CA LYS A 36 39.69 -9.39 -31.10
C LYS A 36 39.31 -8.13 -30.29
N LYS A 37 39.91 -6.98 -30.59
CA LYS A 37 39.65 -5.71 -29.91
C LYS A 37 38.26 -5.16 -30.22
N GLU A 38 37.79 -5.27 -31.46
CA GLU A 38 36.41 -4.93 -31.85
C GLU A 38 35.38 -5.77 -31.09
N LYS A 39 35.64 -7.07 -30.93
CA LYS A 39 34.78 -7.94 -30.11
C LYS A 39 34.78 -7.51 -28.64
N GLN A 40 35.93 -7.12 -28.09
CA GLN A 40 36.02 -6.60 -26.72
C GLN A 40 35.22 -5.30 -26.56
N LEU A 41 35.29 -4.39 -27.54
CA LEU A 41 34.53 -3.14 -27.55
C LEU A 41 33.02 -3.39 -27.58
N GLN A 42 32.56 -4.37 -28.37
CA GLN A 42 31.16 -4.77 -28.39
C GLN A 42 30.71 -5.33 -27.03
N GLN A 43 31.54 -6.14 -26.36
CA GLN A 43 31.26 -6.66 -25.02
C GLN A 43 31.19 -5.56 -23.97
N LEU A 44 32.09 -4.58 -24.02
CA LEU A 44 32.08 -3.41 -23.12
C LEU A 44 30.78 -2.60 -23.27
N LYS A 45 30.35 -2.34 -24.50
CA LYS A 45 29.09 -1.63 -24.78
C LYS A 45 27.87 -2.40 -24.25
N GLN A 46 27.81 -3.71 -24.47
CA GLN A 46 26.73 -4.55 -23.92
C GLN A 46 26.68 -4.52 -22.40
N LYS A 47 27.85 -4.59 -21.75
CA LYS A 47 27.99 -4.53 -20.30
C LYS A 47 27.57 -3.17 -19.72
N MET A 48 27.92 -2.08 -20.38
CA MET A 48 27.46 -0.73 -20.02
C MET A 48 25.93 -0.65 -20.01
N ASN A 49 25.29 -1.10 -21.09
CA ASN A 49 23.83 -1.11 -21.19
C ASN A 49 23.19 -1.98 -20.10
N ALA A 50 23.80 -3.13 -19.78
CA ALA A 50 23.32 -4.02 -18.72
C ALA A 50 23.44 -3.37 -17.33
N LEU A 51 24.53 -2.63 -17.07
CA LEU A 51 24.69 -1.89 -15.81
C LEU A 51 23.66 -0.78 -15.68
N GLN A 52 23.46 0.02 -16.73
CA GLN A 52 22.44 1.08 -16.76
C GLN A 52 21.04 0.50 -16.54
N GLY A 53 20.67 -0.56 -17.27
CA GLY A 53 19.40 -1.24 -17.05
C GLY A 53 19.24 -1.85 -15.65
N SER A 54 20.35 -2.25 -15.00
CA SER A 54 20.33 -2.67 -13.59
C SER A 54 20.15 -1.49 -12.63
N GLY A 55 20.65 -0.30 -12.95
CA GLY A 55 20.43 0.94 -12.20
C GLY A 55 18.96 1.33 -12.23
N ASP A 56 18.39 1.42 -13.44
CA ASP A 56 16.97 1.71 -13.66
C ASP A 56 16.06 0.72 -12.92
N ALA A 57 16.32 -0.58 -13.07
CA ALA A 57 15.54 -1.61 -12.39
C ALA A 57 15.65 -1.51 -10.85
N ALA A 58 16.79 -1.07 -10.31
CA ALA A 58 16.95 -0.85 -8.89
C ALA A 58 16.16 0.38 -8.41
N ILE A 59 16.12 1.46 -9.20
CA ILE A 59 15.30 2.65 -8.92
C ILE A 59 13.81 2.28 -8.95
N ASP A 60 13.34 1.55 -9.95
CA ASP A 60 11.92 1.17 -10.06
C ASP A 60 11.47 0.29 -8.88
N GLN A 61 12.30 -0.69 -8.49
CA GLN A 61 12.02 -1.52 -7.32
C GLN A 61 11.97 -0.69 -6.03
N ASN A 62 12.84 0.31 -5.93
CA ASN A 62 12.89 1.22 -4.81
C ASN A 62 11.62 2.09 -4.74
N GLU A 63 11.22 2.70 -5.85
CA GLU A 63 10.00 3.50 -5.93
C GLU A 63 8.76 2.68 -5.58
N LYS A 64 8.67 1.44 -6.10
CA LYS A 64 7.58 0.52 -5.79
C LYS A 64 7.52 0.20 -4.29
N ALA A 65 8.65 -0.14 -3.67
CA ALA A 65 8.70 -0.46 -2.25
C ALA A 65 8.25 0.72 -1.37
N PHE A 66 8.65 1.95 -1.71
CA PHE A 66 8.23 3.14 -0.95
C PHE A 66 6.74 3.48 -1.15
N ALA A 67 6.22 3.32 -2.38
CA ALA A 67 4.80 3.50 -2.65
C ALA A 67 3.94 2.49 -1.86
N GLU A 68 4.39 1.23 -1.78
CA GLU A 68 3.73 0.17 -0.97
C GLU A 68 3.65 0.56 0.51
N ILE A 69 4.70 1.14 1.09
CA ILE A 69 4.69 1.57 2.52
C ILE A 69 3.65 2.66 2.78
N VAL A 70 3.57 3.67 1.91
CA VAL A 70 2.59 4.76 2.04
C VAL A 70 1.17 4.22 1.87
N ALA A 71 0.95 3.36 0.87
CA ALA A 71 -0.34 2.73 0.63
C ALA A 71 -0.81 1.89 1.84
N MET A 72 0.06 1.06 2.41
CA MET A 72 -0.28 0.25 3.60
C MET A 72 -0.68 1.11 4.80
N ALA A 73 -0.03 2.25 5.01
CA ALA A 73 -0.38 3.16 6.09
C ALA A 73 -1.77 3.78 5.90
N ASP A 74 -2.10 4.18 4.67
CA ASP A 74 -3.42 4.69 4.32
C ASP A 74 -4.52 3.62 4.36
N GLU A 75 -4.24 2.40 3.91
CA GLU A 75 -5.14 1.25 4.01
C GLU A 75 -5.48 0.94 5.47
N ARG A 76 -4.48 0.91 6.35
CA ARG A 76 -4.69 0.67 7.78
C ARG A 76 -5.52 1.78 8.43
N ARG A 77 -5.30 3.05 8.05
CA ARG A 77 -6.14 4.18 8.48
C ARG A 77 -7.60 3.97 8.06
N CYS A 78 -7.84 3.66 6.79
CA CYS A 78 -9.18 3.41 6.25
C CYS A 78 -9.87 2.22 6.95
N ALA A 79 -9.14 1.13 7.20
CA ALA A 79 -9.67 -0.06 7.86
C ALA A 79 -10.14 0.23 9.28
N ILE A 80 -9.37 0.98 10.07
CA ILE A 80 -9.77 1.34 11.44
C ILE A 80 -10.98 2.27 11.43
N LYS A 81 -11.03 3.26 10.52
CA LYS A 81 -12.17 4.16 10.38
C LYS A 81 -13.46 3.39 10.05
N GLU A 82 -13.38 2.43 9.14
CA GLU A 82 -14.55 1.63 8.77
C GLU A 82 -14.97 0.67 9.90
N LEU A 83 -14.02 0.12 10.67
CA LEU A 83 -14.32 -0.69 11.84
C LEU A 83 -15.16 0.09 12.87
N ILE A 84 -14.79 1.34 13.17
CA ILE A 84 -15.56 2.22 14.07
C ILE A 84 -16.99 2.40 13.54
N ARG A 85 -17.14 2.66 12.24
CA ARG A 85 -18.44 2.84 11.59
C ARG A 85 -19.31 1.59 11.65
N VAL A 86 -18.75 0.42 11.36
CA VAL A 86 -19.46 -0.87 11.42
C VAL A 86 -19.92 -1.16 12.84
N GLN A 87 -19.04 -0.95 13.83
CA GLN A 87 -19.37 -1.21 15.23
C GLN A 87 -20.43 -0.23 15.77
N GLN A 88 -20.33 1.06 15.41
CA GLN A 88 -21.36 2.06 15.70
C GLN A 88 -22.71 1.62 15.14
N LYS A 89 -22.77 1.28 13.84
CA LYS A 89 -24.01 0.88 13.17
C LYS A 89 -24.63 -0.35 13.84
N ALA A 90 -23.83 -1.38 14.10
CA ALA A 90 -24.30 -2.60 14.75
C ALA A 90 -24.89 -2.34 16.15
N ALA A 91 -24.24 -1.50 16.96
CA ALA A 91 -24.70 -1.18 18.30
C ALA A 91 -25.97 -0.32 18.29
N VAL A 92 -26.04 0.68 17.41
CA VAL A 92 -27.23 1.54 17.24
C VAL A 92 -28.42 0.73 16.73
N SER A 93 -28.25 -0.10 15.70
CA SER A 93 -29.33 -0.93 15.17
C SER A 93 -29.85 -1.94 16.20
N ARG A 94 -28.99 -2.42 17.12
CA ARG A 94 -29.43 -3.26 18.23
C ARG A 94 -30.32 -2.48 19.20
N ALA A 95 -29.95 -1.25 19.56
CA ALA A 95 -30.75 -0.39 20.43
C ALA A 95 -32.09 -0.01 19.80
N GLU A 96 -32.09 0.38 18.52
CA GLU A 96 -33.30 0.68 17.74
C GLU A 96 -34.26 -0.52 17.70
N ALA A 97 -33.74 -1.74 17.48
CA ALA A 97 -34.58 -2.94 17.52
C ALA A 97 -35.23 -3.21 18.89
N PHE A 98 -34.62 -2.78 20.00
CA PHE A 98 -35.27 -2.84 21.33
C PHE A 98 -36.34 -1.76 21.48
N VAL A 99 -36.07 -0.54 21.00
CA VAL A 99 -37.06 0.55 20.98
C VAL A 99 -38.29 0.13 20.19
N ASP A 100 -38.14 -0.42 18.99
CA ASP A 100 -39.25 -0.90 18.15
C ASP A 100 -40.12 -1.97 18.85
N ARG A 101 -39.50 -2.84 19.65
CA ARG A 101 -40.23 -3.84 20.44
C ARG A 101 -41.04 -3.20 21.57
N LEU A 102 -40.41 -2.28 22.31
CA LEU A 102 -41.08 -1.56 23.40
C LEU A 102 -42.22 -0.68 22.87
N GLU A 103 -42.04 -0.03 21.72
CA GLU A 103 -43.11 0.75 21.07
C GLU A 103 -44.31 -0.13 20.72
N LYS A 104 -44.09 -1.34 20.19
CA LYS A 104 -45.17 -2.31 19.93
C LYS A 104 -45.85 -2.78 21.21
N ASP A 105 -45.09 -3.03 22.28
CA ASP A 105 -45.65 -3.44 23.57
C ASP A 105 -46.48 -2.31 24.19
N ILE A 106 -46.02 -1.06 24.08
CA ILE A 106 -46.78 0.13 24.50
C ILE A 106 -48.09 0.23 23.73
N SER A 107 -48.10 0.05 22.40
CA SER A 107 -49.35 0.07 21.62
C SER A 107 -50.36 -0.96 22.13
N LYS A 108 -49.94 -2.20 22.36
CA LYS A 108 -50.82 -3.25 22.91
C LYS A 108 -51.33 -2.94 24.31
N LEU A 109 -50.46 -2.37 25.16
CA LEU A 109 -50.84 -1.97 26.52
C LEU A 109 -51.85 -0.82 26.51
N ARG A 110 -51.71 0.15 25.60
CA ARG A 110 -52.68 1.24 25.41
C ARG A 110 -54.03 0.73 24.91
N GLU A 111 -54.03 -0.20 23.94
CA GLU A 111 -55.26 -0.87 23.50
C GLU A 111 -55.96 -1.59 24.66
N GLY A 112 -55.21 -2.33 25.47
CA GLY A 112 -55.74 -2.97 26.67
C GLY A 112 -56.26 -1.96 27.69
N GLU A 113 -55.54 -0.86 27.95
CA GLU A 113 -56.00 0.20 28.84
C GLU A 113 -57.35 0.80 28.39
N ASP A 114 -57.52 1.04 27.09
CA ASP A 114 -58.76 1.57 26.52
C ASP A 114 -59.93 0.58 26.65
N GLN A 115 -59.69 -0.72 26.46
CA GLN A 115 -60.68 -1.77 26.72
C GLN A 115 -61.11 -1.79 28.19
N LEU A 116 -60.16 -1.73 29.14
CA LEU A 116 -60.47 -1.72 30.57
C LEU A 116 -61.20 -0.43 31.00
N LYS A 117 -60.90 0.71 30.37
CA LYS A 117 -61.66 1.96 30.57
C LYS A 117 -63.11 1.80 30.13
N GLN A 118 -63.36 1.21 28.96
CA GLN A 118 -64.72 0.95 28.48
C GLN A 118 -65.49 0.01 29.42
N LEU A 119 -64.86 -1.07 29.90
CA LEU A 119 -65.48 -1.98 30.86
C LEU A 119 -65.88 -1.27 32.17
N SER A 120 -65.04 -0.37 32.69
CA SER A 120 -65.35 0.38 33.92
C SER A 120 -66.50 1.38 33.81
N LEU A 121 -66.89 1.76 32.59
CA LEU A 121 -68.03 2.66 32.33
C LEU A 121 -69.38 1.90 32.28
N THR A 122 -69.37 0.57 32.37
CA THR A 122 -70.59 -0.25 32.32
C THR A 122 -71.32 -0.19 33.66
N GLU A 123 -72.48 0.48 33.70
CA GLU A 123 -73.28 0.64 34.92
C GLU A 123 -74.09 -0.62 35.28
N ASP A 124 -74.53 -1.39 34.28
CA ASP A 124 -75.29 -2.62 34.48
C ASP A 124 -74.37 -3.73 35.04
N HIS A 125 -74.72 -4.23 36.23
CA HIS A 125 -73.91 -5.21 36.96
C HIS A 125 -73.85 -6.57 36.25
N ILE A 126 -74.92 -6.95 35.56
CA ILE A 126 -75.03 -8.22 34.83
C ILE A 126 -74.22 -8.11 33.55
N LEU A 127 -74.39 -7.00 32.81
CA LEU A 127 -73.62 -6.74 31.59
C LEU A 127 -72.12 -6.63 31.86
N PHE A 128 -71.72 -5.97 32.96
CA PHE A 128 -70.31 -5.87 33.38
C PHE A 128 -69.68 -7.25 33.61
N LEU A 129 -70.37 -8.14 34.31
CA LEU A 129 -69.88 -9.51 34.56
C LEU A 129 -69.85 -10.35 33.26
N GLN A 130 -70.85 -10.19 32.38
CA GLN A 130 -70.89 -10.87 31.08
C GLN A 130 -69.79 -10.40 30.11
N LEU A 131 -69.30 -9.17 30.24
CA LEU A 131 -68.21 -8.64 29.41
C LEU A 131 -66.81 -9.03 29.91
N LEU A 132 -66.69 -9.51 31.15
CA LEU A 132 -65.43 -9.94 31.75
C LEU A 132 -65.14 -11.44 31.56
N GLU A 133 -66.17 -12.31 31.54
CA GLU A 133 -66.02 -13.76 31.43
C GLU A 133 -67.16 -14.46 30.63
N ASP A 134 -66.88 -15.70 30.18
CA ASP A 134 -67.81 -16.60 29.47
C ASP A 134 -69.12 -16.80 30.28
N PRO A 135 -70.31 -16.95 29.66
CA PRO A 135 -71.64 -16.71 30.27
C PRO A 135 -72.12 -17.74 31.33
N GLN A 136 -71.21 -18.46 32.00
CA GLN A 136 -71.51 -19.52 32.97
C GLN A 136 -71.72 -19.04 34.42
N PHE A 137 -71.54 -17.76 34.72
CA PHE A 137 -71.56 -17.24 36.10
C PHE A 137 -72.96 -17.02 36.72
N ILE A 138 -74.05 -17.19 35.95
CA ILE A 138 -75.40 -16.92 36.43
C ILE A 138 -76.22 -18.20 36.41
N CYS A 139 -76.43 -18.80 37.58
CA CYS A 139 -77.40 -19.87 37.71
C CYS A 139 -78.82 -19.28 37.76
N LEU A 140 -79.54 -19.35 36.64
CA LEU A 140 -80.94 -18.88 36.54
C LEU A 140 -81.86 -19.62 37.52
N LEU A 141 -81.57 -20.89 37.83
CA LEU A 141 -82.30 -21.64 38.84
C LEU A 141 -82.10 -21.07 40.24
N CYS A 142 -80.94 -20.48 40.59
CA CYS A 142 -80.75 -19.79 41.89
C CYS A 142 -81.41 -18.42 41.91
N ALA A 143 -81.52 -17.76 40.75
CA ALA A 143 -82.20 -16.48 40.62
C ALA A 143 -83.73 -16.62 40.70
N MET A 144 -84.27 -17.78 40.30
CA MET A 144 -85.71 -18.05 40.25
C MET A 144 -86.21 -18.95 41.38
N ASP A 145 -85.40 -19.90 41.87
CA ASP A 145 -85.73 -20.87 42.92
C ASP A 145 -84.60 -20.94 43.99
N GLU A 146 -84.92 -21.22 45.25
CA GLU A 146 -83.93 -21.50 46.32
C GLU A 146 -83.29 -22.89 46.17
N HIS A 147 -82.85 -23.24 44.96
CA HIS A 147 -82.27 -24.54 44.72
C HIS A 147 -80.90 -24.66 45.40
N LYS A 148 -80.64 -25.84 45.98
CA LYS A 148 -79.43 -26.13 46.77
C LYS A 148 -78.50 -27.03 45.97
N GLY A 149 -77.19 -26.80 46.08
CA GLY A 149 -76.18 -27.63 45.41
C GLY A 149 -74.90 -26.90 45.02
N HIS A 150 -74.86 -25.57 45.14
CA HIS A 150 -73.66 -24.78 44.92
C HIS A 150 -73.63 -23.51 45.77
N ASP A 151 -72.42 -23.01 46.02
CA ASP A 151 -72.20 -21.74 46.70
C ASP A 151 -72.58 -20.59 45.76
N THR A 152 -73.39 -19.66 46.27
CA THR A 152 -73.77 -18.44 45.55
C THR A 152 -73.18 -17.21 46.22
N VAL A 153 -72.82 -16.24 45.39
CA VAL A 153 -72.39 -14.92 45.83
C VAL A 153 -73.35 -13.89 45.24
N ALA A 154 -73.61 -12.81 45.99
CA ALA A 154 -74.44 -11.73 45.46
C ALA A 154 -73.74 -11.06 44.26
N VAL A 155 -74.49 -10.77 43.20
CA VAL A 155 -74.00 -10.08 41.99
C VAL A 155 -73.24 -8.79 42.33
N SER A 156 -73.68 -8.05 43.35
CA SER A 156 -73.02 -6.85 43.85
C SER A 156 -71.67 -7.14 44.53
N ALA A 157 -71.56 -8.25 45.27
CA ALA A 157 -70.33 -8.68 45.91
C ALA A 157 -69.30 -9.13 44.86
N GLU A 158 -69.74 -9.92 43.86
CA GLU A 158 -68.89 -10.37 42.75
C GLU A 158 -68.42 -9.19 41.89
N LYS A 159 -69.32 -8.26 41.52
CA LYS A 159 -68.94 -7.01 40.85
C LYS A 159 -67.88 -6.24 41.64
N CYS A 160 -68.05 -6.10 42.96
CA CYS A 160 -67.09 -5.41 43.81
C CYS A 160 -65.71 -6.09 43.83
N GLN A 161 -65.67 -7.42 43.75
CA GLN A 161 -64.43 -8.18 43.62
C GLN A 161 -63.78 -7.99 42.25
N MET A 162 -64.54 -8.15 41.16
CA MET A 162 -64.04 -7.97 39.80
C MET A 162 -63.59 -6.54 39.52
N GLN A 163 -64.28 -5.55 40.06
CA GLN A 163 -63.88 -4.15 39.97
C GLN A 163 -62.53 -3.89 40.67
N ARG A 164 -62.28 -4.53 41.83
CA ARG A 164 -60.96 -4.47 42.48
C ARG A 164 -59.86 -5.11 41.63
N GLN A 165 -60.14 -6.24 40.98
CA GLN A 165 -59.18 -6.89 40.08
C GLN A 165 -58.92 -6.05 38.81
N LEU A 166 -59.96 -5.41 38.27
CA LEU A 166 -59.86 -4.51 37.13
C LEU A 166 -58.94 -3.34 37.45
N GLU A 167 -59.12 -2.68 38.60
CA GLU A 167 -58.26 -1.56 38.99
C GLU A 167 -56.82 -1.99 39.30
N GLN A 168 -56.61 -3.18 39.87
CA GLN A 168 -55.27 -3.75 40.00
C GLN A 168 -54.61 -3.99 38.63
N THR A 169 -55.37 -4.42 37.63
CA THR A 169 -54.86 -4.67 36.28
C THR A 169 -54.55 -3.37 35.55
N LYS A 170 -55.43 -2.36 35.66
CA LYS A 170 -55.17 -1.00 35.15
C LYS A 170 -53.90 -0.41 35.75
N GLN A 171 -53.71 -0.53 37.07
CA GLN A 171 -52.48 -0.05 37.71
C GLN A 171 -51.23 -0.77 37.17
N LYS A 172 -51.29 -2.10 37.03
CA LYS A 172 -50.17 -2.87 36.44
C LYS A 172 -49.86 -2.44 35.00
N ILE A 173 -50.87 -2.13 34.19
CA ILE A 173 -50.67 -1.62 32.82
C ILE A 173 -50.02 -0.24 32.85
N ALA A 174 -50.53 0.68 33.69
CA ALA A 174 -49.95 2.02 33.85
C ALA A 174 -48.48 1.96 34.29
N ASP A 175 -48.15 1.11 35.26
CA ASP A 175 -46.77 0.92 35.73
C ASP A 175 -45.86 0.38 34.60
N ARG A 176 -46.35 -0.57 33.80
CA ARG A 176 -45.61 -1.12 32.65
C ARG A 176 -45.44 -0.11 31.52
N LEU A 177 -46.43 0.74 31.26
CA LEU A 177 -46.34 1.82 30.29
C LEU A 177 -45.25 2.81 30.70
N LEU A 178 -45.31 3.31 31.93
CA LEU A 178 -44.33 4.27 32.45
C LEU A 178 -42.91 3.68 32.43
N HIS A 179 -42.75 2.41 32.82
CA HIS A 179 -41.47 1.73 32.75
C HIS A 179 -40.95 1.58 31.30
N SER A 180 -41.82 1.21 30.36
CA SER A 180 -41.46 1.02 28.96
C SER A 180 -41.07 2.35 28.28
N GLU A 181 -41.82 3.43 28.56
CA GLU A 181 -41.54 4.77 28.07
C GLU A 181 -40.19 5.30 28.61
N SER A 182 -39.93 5.10 29.91
CA SER A 182 -38.64 5.40 30.52
C SER A 182 -37.51 4.61 29.85
N LYS A 183 -37.71 3.32 29.58
CA LYS A 183 -36.69 2.48 28.94
C LYS A 183 -36.38 2.88 27.51
N ILE A 184 -37.38 3.31 26.74
CA ILE A 184 -37.20 3.87 25.40
C ILE A 184 -36.30 5.12 25.46
N MET A 185 -36.55 6.01 26.42
CA MET A 185 -35.74 7.22 26.59
C MET A 185 -34.26 6.88 26.88
N GLU A 186 -34.01 5.95 27.80
CA GLU A 186 -32.65 5.46 28.11
C GLU A 186 -31.95 4.86 26.86
N LEU A 187 -32.65 4.02 26.11
CA LEU A 187 -32.10 3.37 24.92
C LEU A 187 -31.77 4.37 23.81
N ARG A 188 -32.63 5.38 23.60
CA ARG A 188 -32.38 6.46 22.64
C ARG A 188 -31.15 7.29 23.06
N GLN A 189 -31.05 7.64 24.34
CA GLN A 189 -29.89 8.35 24.88
C GLN A 189 -28.59 7.53 24.74
N ALA A 190 -28.65 6.23 25.01
CA ALA A 190 -27.52 5.33 24.82
C ALA A 190 -27.09 5.25 23.34
N ALA A 191 -28.06 5.17 22.41
CA ALA A 191 -27.77 5.22 20.97
C ALA A 191 -27.12 6.54 20.55
N ASP A 192 -27.57 7.67 21.10
CA ASP A 192 -26.93 8.97 20.88
C ASP A 192 -25.49 9.03 21.37
N SER A 193 -25.25 8.55 22.60
CA SER A 193 -23.91 8.49 23.18
C SER A 193 -22.97 7.60 22.39
N ILE A 194 -23.45 6.45 21.88
CA ILE A 194 -22.67 5.58 20.98
C ILE A 194 -22.30 6.33 19.69
N ARG A 195 -23.25 7.06 19.10
CA ARG A 195 -22.98 7.83 17.88
C ARG A 195 -21.98 8.97 18.14
N ASP A 196 -22.01 9.59 19.32
CA ASP A 196 -21.05 10.64 19.70
C ASP A 196 -19.66 10.06 19.92
N ALA A 197 -19.55 8.96 20.67
CA ALA A 197 -18.30 8.27 20.91
C ALA A 197 -17.65 7.77 19.60
N ALA A 198 -18.44 7.22 18.68
CA ALA A 198 -17.94 6.77 17.38
C ALA A 198 -17.45 7.94 16.50
N TRP A 199 -18.13 9.08 16.56
CA TRP A 199 -17.72 10.29 15.84
C TRP A 199 -16.41 10.83 16.40
N GLU A 200 -16.29 10.95 17.72
CA GLU A 200 -15.07 11.41 18.40
C GLU A 200 -13.89 10.49 18.07
N ALA A 201 -14.07 9.18 18.22
CA ALA A 201 -13.03 8.20 17.90
C ALA A 201 -12.59 8.27 16.44
N SER A 202 -13.52 8.48 15.50
CA SER A 202 -13.20 8.64 14.08
C SER A 202 -12.44 9.94 13.80
N TYR A 203 -12.86 11.04 14.43
CA TYR A 203 -12.24 12.35 14.28
C TYR A 203 -10.82 12.37 14.86
N ASP A 204 -10.64 11.85 16.07
CA ASP A 204 -9.34 11.71 16.72
C ASP A 204 -8.39 10.81 15.92
N LEU A 205 -8.90 9.68 15.41
CA LEU A 205 -8.14 8.82 14.51
C LEU A 205 -7.66 9.58 13.28
N GLU A 206 -8.55 10.30 12.59
CA GLU A 206 -8.16 11.09 11.41
C GLU A 206 -7.12 12.14 11.74
N ARG A 207 -7.32 12.90 12.82
CA ARG A 207 -6.37 13.93 13.27
C ARG A 207 -4.99 13.34 13.54
N LEU A 208 -4.91 12.25 14.30
CA LEU A 208 -3.65 11.58 14.65
C LEU A 208 -2.98 10.93 13.43
N CYS A 209 -3.77 10.25 12.58
CA CYS A 209 -3.24 9.59 11.39
C CYS A 209 -2.69 10.59 10.37
N VAL A 210 -3.34 11.75 10.18
CA VAL A 210 -2.85 12.76 9.21
C VAL A 210 -1.44 13.21 9.55
N GLU A 211 -1.14 13.54 10.81
CA GLU A 211 0.20 14.01 11.19
C GLU A 211 1.24 12.89 11.19
N ARG A 212 0.86 11.69 11.65
CA ARG A 212 1.75 10.52 11.62
C ARG A 212 2.08 10.07 10.20
N ILE A 213 1.08 9.98 9.31
CA ILE A 213 1.28 9.64 7.90
C ILE A 213 2.09 10.73 7.20
N ARG A 214 1.82 12.02 7.45
CA ARG A 214 2.65 13.11 6.92
C ARG A 214 4.11 12.96 7.32
N THR A 215 4.39 12.63 8.58
CA THR A 215 5.76 12.42 9.07
C THR A 215 6.40 11.18 8.44
N LEU A 216 5.65 10.09 8.30
CA LEU A 216 6.09 8.87 7.63
C LEU A 216 6.46 9.15 6.17
N VAL A 217 5.58 9.82 5.41
CA VAL A 217 5.79 10.19 4.00
C VAL A 217 7.07 11.00 3.86
N ARG A 218 7.27 12.04 4.69
CA ARG A 218 8.52 12.83 4.66
C ARG A 218 9.76 12.00 4.91
N SER A 219 9.72 11.07 5.88
CA SER A 219 10.84 10.18 6.19
C SER A 219 11.14 9.22 5.04
N VAL A 220 10.09 8.61 4.49
CA VAL A 220 10.14 7.70 3.34
C VAL A 220 10.68 8.41 2.09
N GLU A 221 10.22 9.61 1.79
CA GLU A 221 10.69 10.41 0.65
C GLU A 221 12.16 10.80 0.77
N LYS A 222 12.60 11.12 2.00
CA LYS A 222 14.02 11.37 2.29
C LYS A 222 14.85 10.13 2.00
N LYS A 223 14.44 8.96 2.51
CA LYS A 223 15.11 7.68 2.24
C LYS A 223 15.09 7.28 0.77
N ARG A 224 13.99 7.55 0.06
CA ARG A 224 13.89 7.38 -1.39
C ARG A 224 14.93 8.22 -2.14
N SER A 225 15.09 9.48 -1.76
CA SER A 225 16.06 10.38 -2.37
C SER A 225 17.50 9.92 -2.11
N GLU A 226 17.83 9.61 -0.86
CA GLU A 226 19.14 9.08 -0.45
C GLU A 226 19.49 7.80 -1.23
N MET A 227 18.54 6.89 -1.42
CA MET A 227 18.80 5.66 -2.17
C MET A 227 19.00 5.91 -3.67
N ARG A 228 18.18 6.77 -4.27
CA ARG A 228 18.32 7.13 -5.69
C ARG A 228 19.71 7.70 -5.97
N GLU A 229 20.18 8.59 -5.11
CA GLU A 229 21.53 9.16 -5.20
C GLU A 229 22.61 8.08 -5.15
N ARG A 230 22.55 7.19 -4.14
CA ARG A 230 23.53 6.10 -4.02
C ARG A 230 23.52 5.10 -5.18
N ILE A 231 22.34 4.81 -5.75
CA ILE A 231 22.22 3.98 -6.96
C ILE A 231 22.86 4.71 -8.14
N GLY A 232 22.53 5.99 -8.34
CA GLY A 232 23.09 6.81 -9.41
C GLY A 232 24.60 6.97 -9.32
N GLU A 233 25.17 7.15 -8.13
CA GLU A 233 26.62 7.19 -7.91
C GLU A 233 27.30 5.87 -8.27
N ALA A 234 26.72 4.74 -7.88
CA ALA A 234 27.25 3.42 -8.18
C ALA A 234 27.18 3.10 -9.68
N GLU A 235 26.07 3.42 -10.33
CA GLU A 235 25.91 3.30 -11.78
C GLU A 235 26.92 4.18 -12.51
N LYS A 236 26.98 5.47 -12.18
CA LYS A 236 27.89 6.45 -12.78
C LYS A 236 29.34 6.00 -12.66
N SER A 237 29.77 5.57 -11.47
CA SER A 237 31.14 5.09 -11.25
C SER A 237 31.48 3.90 -12.15
N GLY A 238 30.54 2.97 -12.35
CA GLY A 238 30.73 1.85 -13.25
C GLY A 238 30.74 2.25 -14.73
N VAL A 239 29.86 3.16 -15.15
CA VAL A 239 29.80 3.69 -16.52
C VAL A 239 31.06 4.48 -16.87
N ASP A 240 31.51 5.36 -15.97
CA ASP A 240 32.73 6.17 -16.15
C ASP A 240 33.96 5.27 -16.33
N TRP A 241 34.07 4.22 -15.52
CA TRP A 241 35.18 3.26 -15.65
C TRP A 241 35.08 2.46 -16.96
N ILE A 242 33.90 2.01 -17.38
CA ILE A 242 33.72 1.36 -18.69
C ILE A 242 34.09 2.32 -19.83
N ASN A 243 33.74 3.61 -19.75
CA ASN A 243 34.11 4.62 -20.74
C ASN A 243 35.63 4.79 -20.88
N ILE A 244 36.38 4.74 -19.76
CA ILE A 244 37.85 4.76 -19.79
C ILE A 244 38.38 3.55 -20.58
N CYS A 245 37.86 2.35 -20.30
CA CYS A 245 38.23 1.13 -21.02
C CYS A 245 37.87 1.19 -22.51
N VAL A 246 36.67 1.66 -22.84
CA VAL A 246 36.23 1.83 -24.24
C VAL A 246 37.18 2.78 -24.96
N GLY A 247 37.51 3.93 -24.38
CA GLY A 247 38.45 4.88 -24.97
C GLY A 247 39.85 4.31 -25.16
N GLN A 248 40.32 3.43 -24.27
CA GLN A 248 41.58 2.71 -24.45
C GLN A 248 41.51 1.74 -25.62
N VAL A 249 40.48 0.89 -25.68
CA VAL A 249 40.33 -0.09 -26.76
C VAL A 249 40.13 0.60 -28.12
N GLU A 250 39.41 1.72 -28.18
CA GLU A 250 39.24 2.51 -29.41
C GLU A 250 40.57 3.08 -29.92
N ARG A 251 41.43 3.58 -29.03
CA ARG A 251 42.79 4.03 -29.40
C ARG A 251 43.62 2.88 -29.96
N GLU A 252 43.60 1.72 -29.30
CA GLU A 252 44.33 0.53 -29.75
C GLU A 252 43.81 0.04 -31.11
N VAL A 253 42.49 0.00 -31.33
CA VAL A 253 41.91 -0.34 -32.64
C VAL A 253 42.34 0.66 -33.71
N SER A 254 42.34 1.95 -33.40
CA SER A 254 42.73 3.01 -34.34
C SER A 254 44.21 2.89 -34.74
N GLU A 255 45.09 2.61 -33.78
CA GLU A 255 46.52 2.37 -34.05
C GLU A 255 46.73 1.12 -34.91
N LEU A 256 46.03 0.02 -34.57
CA LEU A 256 46.11 -1.22 -35.34
C LEU A 256 45.60 -1.03 -36.77
N ARG A 257 44.50 -0.30 -36.99
CA ARG A 257 43.95 0.01 -38.31
C ARG A 257 44.90 0.90 -39.12
N SER A 258 45.44 1.98 -38.52
CA SER A 258 46.45 2.82 -39.18
C SER A 258 47.67 2.00 -39.64
N ARG A 259 48.09 1.04 -38.82
CA ARG A 259 49.21 0.16 -39.14
C ARG A 259 48.86 -0.87 -40.21
N GLU A 260 47.64 -1.37 -40.21
CA GLU A 260 47.10 -2.20 -41.29
C GLU A 260 47.12 -1.45 -42.62
N ASP A 261 46.66 -0.19 -42.65
CA ASP A 261 46.66 0.65 -43.85
C ASP A 261 48.07 0.87 -44.40
N ARG A 262 49.04 1.14 -43.52
CA ARG A 262 50.46 1.25 -43.89
C ARG A 262 51.01 -0.06 -44.45
N LEU A 263 50.60 -1.21 -43.90
CA LEU A 263 50.95 -2.52 -44.47
C LEU A 263 50.31 -2.71 -45.84
N ASN A 264 49.03 -2.36 -46.01
CA ASN A 264 48.35 -2.44 -47.30
C ASN A 264 49.04 -1.58 -48.36
N GLN A 265 49.44 -0.35 -48.03
CA GLN A 265 50.23 0.51 -48.90
C GLN A 265 51.59 -0.10 -49.26
N LEU A 266 52.33 -0.63 -48.28
CA LEU A 266 53.63 -1.27 -48.51
C LEU A 266 53.52 -2.50 -49.42
N SER A 267 52.39 -3.22 -49.40
CA SER A 267 52.16 -4.37 -50.28
C SER A 267 52.05 -4.00 -51.76
N LEU A 268 51.67 -2.74 -52.06
CA LEU A 268 51.57 -2.20 -53.41
C LEU A 268 52.90 -1.67 -53.95
N THR A 269 53.93 -1.52 -53.11
CA THR A 269 55.24 -1.02 -53.51
C THR A 269 55.98 -2.04 -54.37
N GLU A 270 56.28 -1.71 -55.63
CA GLU A 270 57.04 -2.58 -56.54
C GLU A 270 58.54 -2.55 -56.26
N ASP A 271 59.10 -1.40 -55.87
CA ASP A 271 60.53 -1.26 -55.56
C ASP A 271 60.94 -2.15 -54.37
N PRO A 272 61.85 -3.13 -54.56
CA PRO A 272 62.32 -4.01 -53.49
C PRO A 272 63.03 -3.26 -52.34
N ILE A 273 63.70 -2.15 -52.62
CA ILE A 273 64.45 -1.40 -51.58
C ILE A 273 63.47 -0.68 -50.65
N GLN A 274 62.52 0.08 -51.19
CA GLN A 274 61.45 0.72 -50.43
C GLN A 274 60.61 -0.28 -49.62
N PHE A 275 60.30 -1.45 -50.18
CA PHE A 275 59.58 -2.51 -49.45
C PHE A 275 60.37 -2.99 -48.21
N VAL A 276 61.65 -3.29 -48.40
CA VAL A 276 62.54 -3.80 -47.34
C VAL A 276 62.73 -2.77 -46.23
N GLN A 277 62.82 -1.48 -46.58
CA GLN A 277 62.91 -0.36 -45.64
C GLN A 277 61.60 -0.13 -44.88
N GLY A 278 60.46 -0.06 -45.58
CA GLY A 278 59.14 0.09 -44.97
C GLY A 278 58.76 -1.09 -44.07
N PHE A 279 59.15 -2.32 -44.44
CA PHE A 279 58.96 -3.50 -43.60
C PHE A 279 59.77 -3.44 -42.30
N LYS A 280 61.02 -2.93 -42.36
CA LYS A 280 61.84 -2.71 -41.15
C LYS A 280 61.16 -1.70 -40.22
N ALA A 281 60.63 -0.60 -40.73
CA ALA A 281 59.92 0.42 -39.94
C ALA A 281 58.60 -0.09 -39.32
N LEU A 282 57.99 -1.12 -39.90
CA LEU A 282 56.74 -1.73 -39.42
C LEU A 282 56.97 -3.00 -38.58
N ARG A 283 58.21 -3.42 -38.36
CA ARG A 283 58.55 -4.69 -37.69
C ARG A 283 58.16 -4.71 -36.21
N ASP A 284 58.37 -3.61 -35.52
CA ASP A 284 58.22 -3.54 -34.05
C ASP A 284 56.75 -3.39 -33.68
N PRO A 285 56.12 -4.32 -32.93
CA PRO A 285 54.72 -4.19 -32.57
C PRO A 285 54.45 -2.83 -31.91
N PRO A 286 53.25 -2.24 -32.09
CA PRO A 286 52.87 -1.08 -31.28
C PRO A 286 53.06 -1.45 -29.81
N VAL A 287 53.45 -0.48 -28.98
CA VAL A 287 53.54 -0.69 -27.53
C VAL A 287 52.14 -1.08 -27.08
N SER A 288 51.88 -2.39 -26.97
CA SER A 288 50.71 -2.87 -26.26
C SER A 288 50.97 -2.44 -24.84
N THR A 289 50.29 -1.39 -24.39
CA THR A 289 50.01 -1.22 -22.98
C THR A 289 49.12 -2.41 -22.58
N ASP A 290 49.76 -3.57 -22.39
CA ASP A 290 49.20 -4.76 -21.75
C ASP A 290 48.99 -4.52 -20.24
N SER A 291 49.12 -3.28 -19.79
CA SER A 291 48.88 -2.84 -18.43
C SER A 291 47.39 -2.59 -18.19
N HIS A 292 46.80 -3.55 -17.46
CA HIS A 292 45.64 -3.44 -16.53
C HIS A 292 44.32 -3.00 -17.19
N GLU A 293 43.31 -3.83 -17.46
CA GLU A 293 42.70 -4.89 -16.66
C GLU A 293 42.05 -5.94 -17.59
N SER A 294 42.06 -7.22 -17.19
CA SER A 294 41.51 -8.32 -18.00
C SER A 294 39.99 -8.14 -18.19
N PRO A 295 39.41 -8.56 -19.34
CA PRO A 295 37.96 -8.70 -19.50
C PRO A 295 37.28 -9.52 -18.38
N ASP A 296 38.03 -10.38 -17.71
CA ASP A 296 37.59 -11.15 -16.54
C ASP A 296 37.45 -10.27 -15.29
N THR A 297 38.44 -9.41 -15.03
CA THR A 297 38.40 -8.38 -13.97
C THR A 297 37.21 -7.42 -14.15
N LEU A 298 36.90 -7.08 -15.40
CA LEU A 298 35.72 -6.31 -15.80
C LEU A 298 34.39 -7.05 -15.53
N THR A 299 34.35 -8.37 -15.70
CA THR A 299 33.14 -9.17 -15.41
C THR A 299 32.89 -9.25 -13.92
N GLU A 300 33.97 -9.41 -13.14
CA GLU A 300 33.93 -9.51 -11.69
C GLU A 300 33.53 -8.16 -11.05
N PHE A 301 34.11 -7.04 -11.51
CA PHE A 301 33.74 -5.71 -11.03
C PHE A 301 32.28 -5.36 -11.28
N ILE A 302 31.76 -5.63 -12.49
CA ILE A 302 30.36 -5.35 -12.82
C ILE A 302 29.43 -6.25 -12.02
N SER A 303 29.77 -7.53 -11.88
CA SER A 303 28.99 -8.45 -11.03
C SER A 303 28.92 -7.95 -9.59
N GLU A 304 30.03 -7.43 -9.06
CA GLU A 304 30.09 -6.87 -7.71
C GLU A 304 29.27 -5.58 -7.59
N GLN A 305 29.29 -4.68 -8.58
CA GLN A 305 28.41 -3.49 -8.57
C GLN A 305 26.93 -3.86 -8.65
N THR A 306 26.54 -4.79 -9.54
CA THR A 306 25.16 -5.28 -9.64
C THR A 306 24.70 -5.93 -8.33
N LYS A 307 25.58 -6.72 -7.70
CA LYS A 307 25.30 -7.34 -6.40
C LYS A 307 25.17 -6.30 -5.29
N LYS A 308 26.02 -5.27 -5.29
CA LYS A 308 25.96 -4.14 -4.36
C LYS A 308 24.62 -3.40 -4.47
N LEU A 309 24.18 -3.07 -5.69
CA LEU A 309 22.87 -2.45 -5.95
C LEU A 309 21.72 -3.31 -5.40
N LYS A 310 21.72 -4.61 -5.73
CA LYS A 310 20.69 -5.55 -5.27
C LYS A 310 20.65 -5.67 -3.73
N ASN A 311 21.82 -5.73 -3.09
CA ASN A 311 21.92 -5.83 -1.63
C ASN A 311 21.45 -4.56 -0.93
N MET A 312 21.73 -3.38 -1.49
CA MET A 312 21.24 -2.10 -0.96
C MET A 312 19.71 -2.05 -0.95
N CYS A 313 19.06 -2.43 -2.06
CA CYS A 313 17.60 -2.48 -2.13
C CYS A 313 17.00 -3.50 -1.14
N ASN A 314 17.58 -4.70 -1.05
CA ASN A 314 17.09 -5.75 -0.14
C ASN A 314 17.24 -5.38 1.34
N LYS A 315 18.36 -4.73 1.71
CA LYS A 315 18.63 -4.32 3.09
C LYS A 315 17.61 -3.25 3.53
N GLU A 316 17.45 -2.21 2.73
CA GLU A 316 16.56 -1.09 3.06
C GLU A 316 15.10 -1.55 3.14
N LYS A 317 14.66 -2.41 2.20
CA LYS A 317 13.33 -3.01 2.25
C LYS A 317 13.05 -3.71 3.59
N LYS A 318 14.03 -4.44 4.13
CA LYS A 318 13.89 -5.11 5.44
C LYS A 318 13.81 -4.11 6.58
N GLU A 319 14.68 -3.11 6.60
CA GLU A 319 14.70 -2.10 7.66
C GLU A 319 13.39 -1.30 7.71
N LEU A 320 12.83 -0.93 6.55
CA LEU A 320 11.57 -0.18 6.46
C LEU A 320 10.33 -1.02 6.82
N LEU A 321 10.33 -2.32 6.54
CA LEU A 321 9.23 -3.22 6.90
C LEU A 321 9.24 -3.62 8.38
N HIS A 322 10.42 -3.64 9.02
CA HIS A 322 10.56 -4.07 10.42
C HIS A 322 10.53 -2.93 11.46
N HIS A 323 10.83 -1.67 11.08
CA HIS A 323 10.84 -0.52 12.01
C HIS A 323 9.68 0.51 11.92
N PRO A 324 8.47 0.23 11.36
CA PRO A 324 7.42 1.23 11.38
C PRO A 324 6.92 1.53 12.82
N GLU A 325 7.10 0.62 13.78
CA GLU A 325 6.49 0.76 15.11
C GLU A 325 7.32 1.64 16.09
N GLU A 326 8.65 1.57 16.07
CA GLU A 326 9.49 2.22 17.10
C GLU A 326 9.71 3.73 16.87
N ASN A 327 9.74 4.20 15.62
CA ASN A 327 9.89 5.63 15.32
C ASN A 327 8.57 6.42 15.34
N LEU A 328 7.41 5.74 15.36
CA LEU A 328 6.10 6.39 15.36
C LEU A 328 5.54 6.67 16.78
N LEU A 329 6.25 6.31 17.84
CA LEU A 329 5.78 6.42 19.24
C LEU A 329 6.51 7.50 20.07
N SER A 330 7.54 8.16 19.54
CA SER A 330 8.44 8.96 20.38
C SER A 330 8.02 10.39 20.67
N LYS A 331 6.97 10.92 20.02
CA LYS A 331 6.37 12.21 20.40
C LYS A 331 4.85 12.18 20.25
N GLU A 332 4.14 12.13 21.38
CA GLU A 332 2.76 12.59 21.44
C GLU A 332 2.73 14.05 20.94
N PRO A 333 1.96 14.35 19.88
CA PRO A 333 1.78 15.74 19.49
C PRO A 333 0.98 16.44 20.58
N SER A 334 1.57 17.44 21.27
CA SER A 334 0.81 18.26 22.19
C SER A 334 -0.15 19.14 21.38
N PHE A 335 -1.43 18.81 21.40
CA PHE A 335 -2.44 19.66 20.80
C PHE A 335 -3.58 19.91 21.77
N HIS A 336 -3.60 21.16 22.25
CA HIS A 336 -4.68 21.73 23.03
C HIS A 336 -5.61 22.45 22.04
N GLU A 337 -6.55 21.72 21.45
CA GLU A 337 -7.61 22.32 20.65
C GLU A 337 -8.93 21.66 21.04
N LYS A 338 -9.87 22.48 21.52
CA LYS A 338 -11.16 22.03 22.04
C LYS A 338 -11.88 21.20 20.99
N THR A 339 -12.12 19.92 21.30
CA THR A 339 -13.03 19.04 20.59
C THR A 339 -14.34 19.78 20.26
N LEU A 340 -14.60 20.03 18.98
CA LEU A 340 -15.89 20.54 18.53
C LEU A 340 -16.91 19.40 18.59
N SER A 341 -17.88 19.47 19.51
CA SER A 341 -18.90 18.44 19.69
C SER A 341 -19.65 18.12 18.37
N ARG A 342 -19.88 16.83 18.09
CA ARG A 342 -20.72 16.33 16.99
C ARG A 342 -22.04 17.10 16.85
N MET A 343 -22.68 17.42 17.97
CA MET A 343 -23.95 18.17 18.00
C MET A 343 -23.81 19.59 17.43
N TYR A 344 -22.71 20.28 17.73
CA TYR A 344 -22.43 21.61 17.19
C TYR A 344 -22.25 21.58 15.66
N LEU A 345 -21.52 20.58 15.15
CA LEU A 345 -21.30 20.44 13.71
C LEU A 345 -22.57 20.04 12.95
N LEU A 346 -23.38 19.14 13.51
CA LEU A 346 -24.69 18.79 12.94
C LEU A 346 -25.64 19.98 12.89
N THR A 347 -25.62 20.83 13.91
CA THR A 347 -26.44 22.05 13.96
C THR A 347 -25.99 23.06 12.91
N ARG A 348 -24.67 23.28 12.77
CA ARG A 348 -24.09 24.14 11.74
C ARG A 348 -24.36 23.64 10.32
N TYR A 349 -24.26 22.33 10.10
CA TYR A 349 -24.56 21.71 8.81
C TYR A 349 -26.04 21.85 8.44
N LYS A 350 -26.96 21.58 9.37
CA LYS A 350 -28.40 21.79 9.14
C LYS A 350 -28.72 23.24 8.79
N ASN A 351 -28.13 24.20 9.49
CA ASN A 351 -28.36 25.63 9.22
C ASN A 351 -27.85 26.04 7.84
N THR A 352 -26.64 25.60 7.44
CA THR A 352 -26.09 25.88 6.10
C THR A 352 -26.86 25.18 4.97
N THR A 353 -27.47 24.02 5.23
CA THR A 353 -28.29 23.31 4.24
C THR A 353 -29.66 23.99 4.06
N MET A 354 -30.26 24.50 5.14
CA MET A 354 -31.51 25.27 5.08
C MET A 354 -31.33 26.63 4.38
N GLU A 355 -30.17 27.29 4.54
CA GLU A 355 -29.86 28.55 3.84
C GLU A 355 -29.74 28.35 2.33
N ARG A 356 -29.22 27.19 1.87
CA ARG A 356 -29.12 26.87 0.44
C ARG A 356 -30.44 26.46 -0.23
N GLN A 357 -31.48 26.17 0.54
CA GLN A 357 -32.82 25.86 0.04
C GLN A 357 -33.75 27.09 0.01
N ARG A 358 -33.28 28.25 0.48
CA ARG A 358 -34.02 29.53 0.48
C ARG A 358 -33.63 30.46 -0.68
N TYR A 359 -32.73 30.02 -1.55
CA TYR A 359 -32.39 30.63 -2.84
C TYR A 359 -32.72 29.64 -3.94
#